data_AF-A0A8E1VWJ3-F1
#
_entry.id   AF-A0A8E1VWJ3-F1
#
_cell.length_a   1.000
_cell.length_b   1.000
_cell.length_c   1.000
_cell.angle_alpha   90.00
_cell.angle_beta   90.00
_cell.angle_gamma   90.00
#
_symmetry.space_group_name_H-M   'P 1'
#
loop_
_entity.id
_entity.type
_entity.pdbx_description
1 polymer ?
#
loop_
_entity_poly.entity_id
_entity_poly.type
_entity_poly.pdbx_seq_one_letter_code
_entity_poly.pdbx_strand_id
1 'polypeptide(L)'
;MPPGSGTAAITDYRGVPVLEPGKPHNGQGDAVLAVPPGMARGEFSTGSKGSNGVWLLADGYAHLMVNHIGETTGEFPLARPTYVAVETFEADWTFPTW
;
A
#
# COMPACT_ATOMS: atom_id res chain seq x y z
N MET A 1 -26.83 -11.47 -0.52
CA MET A 1 -25.68 -12.03 0.22
C MET A 1 -25.26 -11.02 1.26
N PRO A 2 -24.91 -11.41 2.49
CA PRO A 2 -24.29 -10.47 3.42
C PRO A 2 -22.86 -10.15 2.91
N PRO A 3 -22.39 -8.90 3.03
CA PRO A 3 -21.00 -8.56 2.70
C PRO A 3 -20.08 -9.30 3.68
N GLY A 4 -19.15 -10.09 3.15
CA GLY A 4 -18.16 -10.77 3.98
C GLY A 4 -17.28 -9.72 4.66
N SER A 5 -17.24 -9.74 5.99
CA SER A 5 -16.21 -9.00 6.73
C SER A 5 -14.87 -9.68 6.47
N GLY A 6 -14.13 -9.20 5.48
CA GLY A 6 -12.74 -9.59 5.29
C GLY A 6 -11.92 -8.99 6.42
N THR A 7 -11.68 -9.77 7.48
CA THR A 7 -10.60 -9.46 8.41
C THR A 7 -9.30 -9.62 7.63
N ALA A 8 -8.51 -8.55 7.47
CA ALA A 8 -7.15 -8.65 6.97
C ALA A 8 -6.36 -9.55 7.93
N ALA A 9 -6.18 -10.80 7.56
CA ALA A 9 -5.38 -11.73 8.32
C ALA A 9 -3.92 -11.42 8.04
N ILE A 10 -3.20 -10.87 9.03
CA ILE A 10 -1.74 -10.94 9.05
C ILE A 10 -1.40 -12.43 9.22
N THR A 11 -1.23 -13.13 8.10
CA THR A 11 -1.06 -14.58 8.04
C THR A 11 0.32 -15.04 8.50
N ASP A 12 1.26 -14.12 8.72
CA ASP A 12 2.56 -14.43 9.30
C ASP A 12 3.11 -13.29 10.19
N TYR A 13 3.38 -13.58 11.46
CA TYR A 13 4.06 -12.68 12.40
C TYR A 13 5.58 -12.57 12.12
N ARG A 14 6.09 -13.30 11.12
CA ARG A 14 7.54 -13.45 10.85
C ARG A 14 8.15 -12.37 9.95
N GLY A 15 7.37 -11.41 9.44
CA GLY A 15 7.95 -10.18 8.88
C GLY A 15 7.03 -9.45 7.90
N VAL A 16 6.97 -8.13 8.02
CA VAL A 16 6.37 -7.25 7.02
C VAL A 16 7.26 -7.28 5.76
N PRO A 17 6.70 -7.53 4.55
CA PRO A 17 7.48 -7.51 3.31
C PRO A 17 8.20 -6.16 3.15
N VAL A 18 9.49 -6.21 2.81
CA VAL A 18 10.31 -5.00 2.60
C VAL A 18 10.36 -4.70 1.11
N LEU A 19 10.10 -3.45 0.73
CA LEU A 19 10.21 -3.00 -0.66
C LEU A 19 11.68 -3.05 -1.12
N GLU A 20 11.88 -3.38 -2.39
CA GLU A 20 13.21 -3.36 -3.02
C GLU A 20 13.33 -2.16 -3.98
N PRO A 21 14.38 -1.32 -3.85
CA PRO A 21 14.57 -0.16 -4.73
C PRO A 21 14.59 -0.55 -6.21
N GLY A 22 13.82 0.17 -7.03
CA GLY A 22 13.76 -0.03 -8.47
C GLY A 22 13.02 -1.29 -8.92
N LYS A 23 12.39 -2.04 -8.00
CA LYS A 23 11.56 -3.20 -8.34
C LYS A 23 10.10 -2.93 -7.96
N PRO A 24 9.16 -3.02 -8.92
CA PRO A 24 7.74 -2.98 -8.60
C PRO A 24 7.36 -4.14 -7.68
N HIS A 25 6.69 -3.82 -6.58
CA HIS A 25 6.03 -4.81 -5.74
C HIS A 25 4.58 -4.98 -6.20
N ASN A 26 4.04 -6.19 -6.19
CA ASN A 26 2.65 -6.45 -6.55
C ASN A 26 1.94 -7.09 -5.37
N GLY A 27 0.67 -6.74 -5.17
CA GLY A 27 -0.16 -7.33 -4.14
C GLY A 27 -1.63 -7.31 -4.53
N GLN A 28 -2.46 -7.86 -3.65
CA GLN A 28 -3.91 -7.96 -3.84
C GLN A 28 -4.60 -7.64 -2.52
N GLY A 29 -5.66 -6.83 -2.58
CA GLY A 29 -6.39 -6.41 -1.40
C GLY A 29 -5.53 -5.61 -0.42
N ASP A 30 -5.80 -5.76 0.87
CA ASP A 30 -5.14 -5.00 1.92
C ASP A 30 -3.74 -5.57 2.24
N ALA A 31 -2.77 -4.68 2.44
CA ALA A 31 -1.39 -5.06 2.78
C ALA A 31 -0.66 -4.00 3.59
N VAL A 32 0.43 -4.42 4.24
CA VAL A 32 1.41 -3.51 4.85
C VAL A 32 2.79 -3.85 4.31
N LEU A 33 3.54 -2.84 3.90
CA LEU A 33 4.89 -2.95 3.33
C LEU A 33 5.86 -2.08 4.13
N ALA A 34 7.06 -2.59 4.38
CA ALA A 34 8.14 -1.82 4.97
C ALA A 34 8.93 -1.11 3.87
N VAL A 35 9.13 0.18 4.05
CA VAL A 35 9.92 1.03 3.15
C VAL A 35 11.34 1.15 3.72
N PRO A 36 12.37 0.61 3.06
CA PRO A 36 13.74 0.80 3.51
C PRO A 36 14.20 2.26 3.33
N PRO A 37 15.24 2.69 4.08
CA PRO A 37 15.82 4.01 3.86
C PRO A 37 16.37 4.17 2.43
N GLY A 38 16.27 5.39 1.89
CA GLY A 38 16.82 5.75 0.58
C GLY A 38 15.79 5.82 -0.55
N MET A 39 14.56 5.33 -0.35
CA MET A 39 13.45 5.57 -1.27
C MET A 39 12.82 6.94 -1.01
N ALA A 40 12.62 7.73 -2.06
CA ALA A 40 12.07 9.08 -1.96
C ALA A 40 10.64 9.16 -2.51
N ARG A 41 10.25 8.24 -3.39
CA ARG A 41 8.93 8.21 -4.00
C ARG A 41 8.37 6.79 -4.09
N GLY A 42 7.06 6.72 -3.93
CA GLY A 42 6.25 5.56 -4.25
C GLY A 42 5.19 5.95 -5.26
N GLU A 43 4.83 5.00 -6.12
CA GLU A 43 3.65 5.08 -6.96
C GLU A 43 2.73 3.92 -6.57
N PHE A 44 1.43 4.16 -6.60
CA PHE A 44 0.42 3.13 -6.45
C PHE A 44 -0.44 3.11 -7.70
N SER A 45 -0.67 1.93 -8.26
CA SER A 45 -1.55 1.73 -9.41
C SER A 45 -2.47 0.53 -9.19
N THR A 46 -3.76 0.70 -9.45
CA THR A 46 -4.75 -0.38 -9.38
C THR A 46 -5.88 -0.17 -10.39
N GLY A 47 -6.40 -1.29 -10.91
CA GLY A 47 -7.63 -1.35 -11.69
C GLY A 47 -8.91 -1.53 -10.85
N SER A 48 -8.85 -1.31 -9.53
CA SER A 48 -10.01 -1.47 -8.65
C SER A 48 -11.21 -0.65 -9.13
N LYS A 49 -12.43 -1.16 -8.91
CA LYS A 49 -13.68 -0.43 -9.12
C LYS A 49 -14.26 0.15 -7.83
N GLY A 50 -13.61 -0.12 -6.69
CA GLY A 50 -14.05 0.30 -5.36
C GLY A 50 -13.11 1.34 -4.74
N SER A 51 -13.15 1.44 -3.41
CA SER A 51 -12.31 2.38 -2.65
C SER A 51 -10.86 1.91 -2.59
N ASN A 52 -9.95 2.86 -2.74
CA ASN A 52 -8.51 2.68 -2.58
C ASN A 52 -7.97 3.71 -1.60
N GLY A 53 -7.22 3.22 -0.62
CA GLY A 53 -6.49 3.99 0.38
C GLY A 53 -5.02 3.60 0.35
N VAL A 54 -4.12 4.58 0.34
CA VAL A 54 -2.71 4.34 0.63
C VAL A 54 -2.29 5.25 1.77
N TRP A 55 -1.82 4.65 2.85
CA TRP A 55 -1.45 5.32 4.08
C TRP A 55 0.06 5.19 4.31
N LEU A 56 0.72 6.31 4.60
CA LEU A 56 2.09 6.35 5.08
C LEU A 56 2.10 6.43 6.60
N LEU A 57 2.72 5.45 7.26
CA LEU A 57 2.80 5.36 8.73
C LEU A 57 4.16 5.86 9.21
N ALA A 58 4.33 7.18 9.27
CA ALA A 58 5.58 7.86 9.58
C ALA A 58 5.45 8.78 10.80
N ASP A 59 6.56 8.98 11.52
CA ASP A 59 6.66 9.95 12.63
C ASP A 59 5.57 9.82 13.72
N GLY A 60 5.03 8.60 13.90
CA GLY A 60 3.98 8.31 14.88
C GLY A 60 2.54 8.62 14.43
N TYR A 61 2.35 9.02 13.17
CA TYR A 61 1.04 9.36 12.60
C TYR A 61 0.80 8.60 11.28
N ALA A 62 -0.48 8.41 10.95
CA ALA A 62 -0.90 7.90 9.65
C ALA A 62 -1.26 9.07 8.73
N HIS A 63 -0.66 9.10 7.54
CA HIS A 63 -0.91 10.12 6.53
C HIS A 63 -1.55 9.48 5.30
N LEU A 64 -2.71 9.97 4.87
CA LEU A 64 -3.43 9.46 3.70
C LEU A 64 -2.84 10.05 2.41
N MET A 65 -2.13 9.23 1.64
CA MET A 65 -1.47 9.61 0.40
C MET A 65 -2.38 9.48 -0.82
N VAL A 66 -3.21 8.42 -0.84
CA VAL A 66 -4.18 8.16 -1.90
C VAL A 66 -5.54 7.92 -1.24
N ASN A 67 -6.57 8.60 -1.73
CA ASN A 67 -7.96 8.40 -1.33
C ASN A 67 -8.85 8.56 -2.56
N HIS A 68 -9.14 7.46 -3.25
CA HIS A 68 -9.85 7.51 -4.52
C HIS A 68 -10.76 6.30 -4.69
N ILE A 69 -11.83 6.46 -5.47
CA ILE A 69 -12.76 5.39 -5.82
C ILE A 69 -12.61 5.10 -7.31
N GLY A 70 -12.43 3.82 -7.67
CA GLY A 70 -12.22 3.39 -9.04
C GLY A 70 -10.75 3.30 -9.43
N GLU A 71 -10.49 3.21 -10.74
CA GLU A 71 -9.13 3.04 -11.26
C GLU A 71 -8.25 4.20 -10.80
N THR A 72 -7.06 3.88 -10.30
CA THR A 72 -6.21 4.86 -9.62
C THR A 72 -4.76 4.64 -9.98
N THR A 73 -4.07 5.72 -10.35
CA THR A 73 -2.62 5.81 -10.38
C THR A 73 -2.23 7.08 -9.63
N GLY A 74 -1.32 6.98 -8.67
CA GLY A 74 -0.89 8.13 -7.86
C GLY A 74 0.52 7.99 -7.33
N GLU A 75 1.30 9.05 -7.48
CA GLU A 75 2.64 9.18 -6.88
C GLU A 75 2.58 9.97 -5.57
N PHE A 76 3.43 9.62 -4.62
CA PHE A 76 3.54 10.33 -3.35
C PHE A 76 4.96 10.24 -2.77
N PRO A 77 5.35 11.23 -1.93
CA PRO A 77 6.65 11.20 -1.29
C PRO A 77 6.73 10.06 -0.27
N LEU A 78 7.85 9.37 -0.26
CA LEU A 78 8.26 8.50 0.83
C LEU A 78 9.26 9.27 1.70
N ALA A 79 9.11 9.17 3.01
CA ALA A 79 10.02 9.80 3.95
C ALA A 79 10.48 8.77 4.98
N ARG A 80 11.81 8.60 5.08
CA ARG A 80 12.51 7.76 6.07
C ARG A 80 12.12 6.27 6.02
N PRO A 81 12.78 5.40 6.81
CA PRO A 81 12.22 4.08 7.09
C PRO A 81 10.81 4.25 7.65
N THR A 82 9.84 3.64 7.00
CA THR A 82 8.42 3.81 7.31
C THR A 82 7.65 2.59 6.84
N TYR A 83 6.35 2.54 7.13
CA TYR A 83 5.46 1.54 6.60
C TYR A 83 4.44 2.19 5.67
N VAL A 84 4.07 1.48 4.61
CA VAL A 84 2.94 1.82 3.76
C VAL A 84 1.85 0.79 4.01
N ALA A 85 0.65 1.24 4.36
CA ALA A 85 -0.54 0.40 4.37
C ALA A 85 -1.36 0.68 3.11
N VAL A 86 -1.70 -0.37 2.38
CA VAL A 86 -2.57 -0.33 1.21
C VAL A 86 -3.90 -0.92 1.62
N GLU A 87 -4.97 -0.21 1.31
CA GLU A 87 -6.35 -0.65 1.45
C GLU A 87 -6.97 -0.61 0.06
N THR A 88 -7.44 -1.74 -0.46
CA THR A 88 -7.90 -1.80 -1.86
C THR A 88 -9.04 -2.79 -2.00
N PHE A 89 -10.15 -2.33 -2.57
CA PHE A 89 -11.31 -3.19 -2.78
C PHE A 89 -11.06 -4.20 -3.90
N GLU A 90 -10.90 -5.48 -3.51
CA GLU A 90 -10.91 -6.67 -4.38
C GLU A 90 -10.14 -6.52 -5.71
N ALA A 91 -8.93 -5.94 -5.66
CA ALA A 91 -8.13 -5.72 -6.84
C ALA A 91 -6.65 -5.96 -6.61
N ASP A 92 -5.97 -6.32 -7.69
CA ASP A 92 -4.52 -6.33 -7.76
C ASP A 92 -4.01 -4.88 -7.87
N TRP A 93 -2.80 -4.67 -7.35
CA TRP A 93 -2.13 -3.40 -7.42
C TRP A 93 -0.62 -3.58 -7.59
N THR A 94 0.01 -2.54 -8.12
CA THR A 94 1.45 -2.45 -8.32
C THR A 94 1.99 -1.23 -7.59
N PHE A 95 3.16 -1.39 -6.99
CA PHE A 95 3.84 -0.39 -6.18
C PHE A 95 5.33 -0.30 -6.54
N PRO A 96 5.71 0.52 -7.53
CA PRO A 96 7.10 0.85 -7.78
C PRO A 96 7.62 1.91 -6.80
N THR A 97 8.92 1.83 -6.49
CA THR A 97 9.62 2.80 -5.64
C THR A 97 11.00 3.15 -6.21
N TRP A 98 11.40 4.40 -6.04
CA TRP A 98 12.70 4.93 -6.45
C TRP A 98 13.16 6.11 -5.58
#